data_AF-A0A087GGE4-F1
#
_entry.id   AF-A0A087GGE4-F1
#
_cell.length_a   1.000
_cell.length_b   1.000
_cell.length_c   1.000
_cell.angle_alpha   90.00
_cell.angle_beta   90.00
_cell.angle_gamma   90.00
#
_symmetry.space_group_name_H-M   'P 1'
#
loop_
_entity.id
_entity.type
_entity.pdbx_description
1 polymer ?
#
loop_
_entity_poly.entity_id
_entity_poly.type
_entity_poly.pdbx_seq_one_letter_code
_entity_poly.pdbx_strand_id
1 'polypeptide(L)'
;MVVISGVSKAVCLSDDKAGFSMIEQMVPDIMTQVLSLLDSSSLCSLSMTCPVMRKAANDDSLWKFLYHQFNGWKAYYAATKTSLNVNSEFFNIIMEKSHRRMARYWLKSEHVTFHESGQLYTGRTAVMERLKYLLDSEEIKFDCDIFDVQVRVEPNWAWITMFTYPWVLSEGEGPMRITNVFELHNNRWFLVHHRCWRTCQSTGG
;
A
#
# COMPACT_ATOMS: atom_id res chain seq x y z
N MET A 1 -38.62 59.75 12.62
CA MET A 1 -38.80 59.17 13.97
C MET A 1 -39.28 57.74 13.74
N VAL A 2 -38.52 56.67 13.91
CA VAL A 2 -37.46 56.34 14.88
C VAL A 2 -36.23 55.79 14.15
N VAL A 3 -35.04 56.19 14.62
CA VAL A 3 -33.71 55.70 14.20
C VAL A 3 -33.26 54.71 15.26
N ILE A 4 -32.74 53.54 14.87
CA ILE A 4 -31.91 52.71 15.76
C ILE A 4 -30.61 52.38 15.04
N SER A 5 -29.52 52.85 15.66
CA SER A 5 -28.12 52.72 15.30
C SER A 5 -27.42 51.66 16.15
N GLY A 6 -26.35 51.05 15.60
CA GLY A 6 -25.25 50.42 16.34
C GLY A 6 -25.43 48.92 16.63
N VAL A 7 -24.41 48.08 16.78
CA VAL A 7 -22.95 48.21 16.86
C VAL A 7 -22.38 46.82 16.50
N SER A 8 -21.23 46.77 15.82
CA SER A 8 -20.45 45.53 15.57
C SER A 8 -20.17 44.79 16.88
N LYS A 9 -20.58 43.52 16.98
CA LYS A 9 -20.07 42.63 18.03
C LYS A 9 -18.80 41.95 17.53
N ALA A 10 -17.66 42.54 17.92
CA ALA A 10 -16.43 41.80 18.10
C ALA A 10 -16.73 40.54 18.93
N VAL A 11 -16.38 39.38 18.39
CA VAL A 11 -16.38 38.13 19.17
C VAL A 11 -15.26 38.27 20.18
N CYS A 12 -15.64 38.48 21.44
CA CYS A 12 -14.72 38.51 22.56
C CYS A 12 -13.94 37.20 22.61
N LEU A 13 -12.63 37.28 22.39
CA LEU A 13 -11.67 36.28 22.84
C LEU A 13 -11.58 36.42 24.37
N SER A 14 -12.26 35.54 25.10
CA SER A 14 -12.13 35.44 26.55
C SER A 14 -12.10 33.96 26.95
N ASP A 15 -10.91 33.38 27.00
CA ASP A 15 -10.35 32.67 28.16
C ASP A 15 -9.09 31.93 27.72
N ASP A 16 -7.94 32.57 27.94
CA ASP A 16 -6.62 31.93 27.90
C ASP A 16 -6.54 30.90 29.03
N LYS A 17 -7.03 29.68 28.79
CA LYS A 17 -6.55 28.50 29.52
C LYS A 17 -5.15 28.17 29.02
N ALA A 18 -4.17 28.81 29.65
CA ALA A 18 -2.75 28.54 29.49
C ALA A 18 -2.48 27.02 29.61
N GLY A 19 -2.20 26.38 28.48
CA GLY A 19 -1.91 24.94 28.41
C GLY A 19 -2.47 24.22 27.18
N PHE A 20 -3.44 24.81 26.48
CA PHE A 20 -4.00 24.24 25.26
C PHE A 20 -3.51 24.99 24.02
N SER A 21 -3.04 24.27 22.99
CA SER A 21 -2.60 24.90 21.73
C SER A 21 -3.79 25.52 21.00
N MET A 22 -3.55 26.53 20.16
CA MET A 22 -4.59 27.24 19.39
C MET A 22 -5.53 26.28 18.62
N ILE A 23 -4.99 25.13 18.20
CA ILE A 23 -5.70 24.02 17.56
C ILE A 23 -6.69 23.31 18.49
N GLU A 24 -6.36 23.17 19.77
CA GLU A 24 -7.20 22.47 20.76
C GLU A 24 -8.39 23.32 21.20
N GLN A 25 -8.32 24.63 20.96
CA GLN A 25 -9.39 25.60 21.20
C GLN A 25 -10.23 25.86 19.94
N MET A 26 -9.88 25.29 18.79
CA MET A 26 -10.67 25.45 17.57
C MET A 26 -12.03 24.75 17.71
N VAL A 27 -13.07 25.46 17.28
CA VAL A 27 -14.42 24.88 17.15
C VAL A 27 -14.35 23.69 16.18
N PRO A 28 -14.96 22.54 16.50
CA PRO A 28 -14.91 21.33 15.66
C PRO A 28 -15.27 21.58 14.19
N ASP A 29 -16.25 22.44 13.92
CA ASP A 29 -16.68 22.77 12.56
C ASP A 29 -15.59 23.50 11.76
N ILE A 30 -14.87 24.43 12.39
CA ILE A 30 -13.76 25.16 11.77
C ILE A 30 -12.56 24.22 11.58
N MET A 31 -12.28 23.35 12.56
CA MET A 31 -11.24 22.34 12.44
C MET A 31 -11.48 21.44 11.23
N THR A 32 -12.73 21.00 11.05
CA THR A 32 -13.15 20.22 9.90
C THR A 32 -12.91 20.96 8.59
N GLN A 33 -13.28 22.24 8.53
CA GLN A 33 -13.09 23.07 7.34
C GLN A 33 -11.60 23.31 7.03
N VAL A 34 -10.74 23.45 8.03
CA VAL A 34 -9.29 23.62 7.81
C VAL A 34 -8.66 22.30 7.34
N LEU A 35 -9.05 21.17 7.93
CA LEU A 35 -8.56 19.85 7.53
C LEU A 35 -8.99 19.48 6.10
N SER A 36 -10.15 19.97 5.63
CA SER A 36 -10.61 19.73 4.25
C SER A 36 -9.75 20.37 3.18
N LEU A 37 -9.02 21.43 3.52
CA LEU A 37 -8.21 22.21 2.59
C LEU A 37 -6.79 21.66 2.41
N LEU A 38 -6.41 20.66 3.20
CA LEU A 38 -5.07 20.11 3.21
C LEU A 38 -4.95 18.87 2.32
N ASP A 39 -3.81 18.73 1.67
CA ASP A 39 -3.47 17.50 0.95
C ASP A 39 -3.10 16.36 1.91
N SER A 40 -3.05 15.14 1.37
CA SER A 40 -2.77 13.93 2.16
C SER A 40 -1.41 13.97 2.86
N SER A 41 -0.42 14.65 2.27
CA SER A 41 0.91 14.78 2.86
C SER A 41 0.90 15.75 4.06
N SER A 42 0.20 16.88 3.94
CA SER A 42 0.07 17.88 4.98
C SER A 42 -0.76 17.34 6.15
N LEU A 43 -1.80 16.55 5.88
CA LEU A 43 -2.60 15.88 6.91
C LEU A 43 -1.79 14.86 7.71
N CYS A 44 -0.96 14.05 7.04
CA CYS A 44 -0.04 13.13 7.71
C CYS A 44 0.93 13.89 8.63
N SER A 45 1.54 14.98 8.14
CA SER A 45 2.43 15.82 8.94
C SER A 45 1.72 16.44 10.15
N LEU A 46 0.49 16.95 9.97
CA LEU A 46 -0.33 17.51 11.05
C LEU A 46 -0.76 16.45 12.08
N SER A 47 -1.04 15.21 11.66
CA SER A 47 -1.39 14.13 12.60
C SER A 47 -0.28 13.79 13.60
N MET A 48 0.96 14.21 13.30
CA MET A 48 2.15 13.95 14.11
C MET A 48 2.51 15.11 15.04
N THR A 49 1.93 16.31 14.88
CA THR A 49 2.34 17.51 15.64
C THR A 49 1.68 17.65 17.01
N CYS A 50 0.43 17.20 17.20
CA CYS A 50 -0.21 17.20 18.52
C CYS A 50 -1.26 16.08 18.71
N PRO A 51 -1.57 15.70 19.97
CA PRO A 51 -2.53 14.63 20.27
C PRO A 51 -3.95 14.90 19.75
N VAL A 52 -4.41 16.16 19.74
CA VAL A 52 -5.73 16.52 19.22
C VAL A 52 -5.79 16.37 17.70
N MET A 53 -4.74 16.75 16.98
CA MET A 53 -4.65 16.51 15.53
C MET A 53 -4.51 15.03 15.21
N ARG A 54 -3.79 14.26 16.03
CA ARG A 54 -3.76 12.80 15.92
C ARG A 54 -5.15 12.20 16.12
N LYS A 55 -5.91 12.70 17.10
CA LYS A 55 -7.28 12.23 17.36
C LYS A 55 -8.22 12.63 16.22
N ALA A 56 -8.16 13.86 15.73
CA ALA A 56 -8.96 14.34 14.60
C ALA A 56 -8.62 13.62 13.29
N ALA A 57 -7.33 13.41 13.02
CA ALA A 57 -6.84 12.62 11.88
C ALA A 57 -7.14 11.11 12.01
N ASN A 58 -7.54 10.62 13.17
CA ASN A 58 -8.05 9.27 13.36
C ASN A 58 -9.57 9.23 13.64
N ASP A 59 -10.26 10.37 13.58
CA ASP A 59 -11.69 10.47 13.84
C ASP A 59 -12.48 10.09 12.59
N ASP A 60 -13.01 8.88 12.61
CA ASP A 60 -13.81 8.33 11.52
C ASP A 60 -15.04 9.18 11.15
N SER A 61 -15.56 10.01 12.05
CA SER A 61 -16.72 10.88 11.78
C SER A 61 -16.34 12.14 10.99
N LEU A 62 -15.18 12.74 11.29
CA LEU A 62 -14.61 13.86 10.52
C LEU A 62 -14.25 13.41 9.10
N TRP A 63 -13.60 12.25 8.98
CA TRP A 63 -13.31 11.65 7.68
C TRP A 63 -14.56 11.26 6.91
N LYS A 64 -15.68 10.98 7.58
CA LYS A 64 -17.01 10.74 6.98
C LYS A 64 -17.71 12.03 6.51
N PHE A 65 -17.35 13.19 7.05
CA PHE A 65 -17.88 14.49 6.59
C PHE A 65 -17.03 15.05 5.43
N LEU A 66 -15.71 15.00 5.56
CA LEU A 66 -14.75 15.29 4.47
C LEU A 66 -14.86 14.29 3.31
N TYR A 67 -15.45 13.13 3.58
CA TYR A 67 -15.78 12.03 2.67
C TYR A 67 -16.50 12.46 1.39
N HIS A 68 -17.43 13.42 1.50
CA HIS A 68 -18.17 13.89 0.33
C HIS A 68 -17.28 14.67 -0.64
N GLN A 69 -16.10 15.12 -0.18
CA GLN A 69 -15.15 15.89 -0.97
C GLN A 69 -13.97 15.03 -1.47
N PHE A 70 -13.61 13.95 -0.75
CA PHE A 70 -12.52 13.03 -1.12
C PHE A 70 -13.00 11.57 -1.28
N ASN A 71 -13.71 11.30 -2.37
CA ASN A 71 -14.17 9.97 -2.77
C ASN A 71 -12.99 9.01 -3.05
N GLY A 72 -12.71 8.05 -2.16
CA GLY A 72 -11.96 6.84 -2.54
C GLY A 72 -10.80 6.39 -1.64
N TRP A 73 -10.36 7.17 -0.66
CA TRP A 73 -9.13 6.85 0.09
C TRP A 73 -9.25 5.58 0.96
N LYS A 74 -10.40 5.33 1.60
CA LYS A 74 -10.61 4.09 2.40
C LYS A 74 -10.60 2.84 1.52
N ALA A 75 -11.19 2.94 0.32
CA ALA A 75 -11.17 1.86 -0.66
C ALA A 75 -9.74 1.64 -1.20
N TYR A 76 -9.03 2.71 -1.53
CA TYR A 76 -7.63 2.66 -1.97
C TYR A 76 -6.71 2.07 -0.90
N TYR A 77 -6.83 2.51 0.35
CA TYR A 77 -6.07 1.99 1.48
C TYR A 77 -6.36 0.50 1.72
N ALA A 78 -7.63 0.11 1.74
CA ALA A 78 -8.02 -1.30 1.89
C ALA A 78 -7.51 -2.16 0.73
N ALA A 79 -7.60 -1.67 -0.51
CA ALA A 79 -7.10 -2.36 -1.69
C ALA A 79 -5.56 -2.50 -1.64
N THR A 80 -4.84 -1.45 -1.26
CA THR A 80 -3.38 -1.46 -1.04
C THR A 80 -2.96 -2.45 0.04
N LYS A 81 -3.65 -2.43 1.19
CA LYS A 81 -3.35 -3.35 2.28
C LYS A 81 -3.62 -4.80 1.89
N THR A 82 -4.73 -5.07 1.21
CA THR A 82 -5.08 -6.42 0.76
C THR A 82 -4.14 -6.93 -0.34
N SER A 83 -3.72 -6.09 -1.28
CA SER A 83 -2.75 -6.48 -2.32
C SER A 83 -1.37 -6.77 -1.72
N LEU A 84 -0.91 -5.97 -0.75
CA LEU A 84 0.35 -6.23 -0.04
C LEU A 84 0.28 -7.54 0.76
N ASN A 85 -0.82 -7.80 1.46
CA ASN A 85 -1.01 -9.07 2.19
C ASN A 85 -0.98 -10.28 1.24
N VAL A 86 -1.65 -10.17 0.09
CA VAL A 86 -1.63 -11.22 -0.93
C VAL A 86 -0.23 -11.37 -1.51
N ASN A 87 0.53 -10.29 -1.70
CA ASN A 87 1.91 -10.39 -2.15
C ASN A 87 2.82 -11.13 -1.14
N SER A 88 2.72 -10.84 0.16
CA SER A 88 3.46 -11.57 1.19
C SER A 88 3.11 -13.06 1.23
N GLU A 89 1.85 -13.40 0.95
CA GLU A 89 1.38 -14.78 0.87
C GLU A 89 2.10 -15.59 -0.23
N PHE A 90 2.54 -14.97 -1.33
CA PHE A 90 3.34 -15.67 -2.36
C PHE A 90 4.61 -16.29 -1.77
N PHE A 91 5.35 -15.50 -0.98
CA PHE A 91 6.59 -15.93 -0.36
C PHE A 91 6.34 -16.97 0.73
N ASN A 92 5.27 -16.82 1.51
CA ASN A 92 4.86 -17.83 2.49
C ASN A 92 4.56 -19.19 1.83
N ILE A 93 3.84 -19.19 0.70
CA ILE A 93 3.54 -20.41 -0.06
C ILE A 93 4.81 -21.11 -0.54
N ILE A 94 5.76 -20.31 -1.01
CA ILE A 94 7.07 -20.79 -1.46
C ILE A 94 7.85 -21.40 -0.30
N MET A 95 7.91 -20.70 0.84
CA MET A 95 8.61 -21.18 2.04
C MET A 95 8.03 -22.48 2.59
N GLU A 96 6.70 -22.61 2.56
CA GLU A 96 6.01 -23.83 2.97
C GLU A 96 5.95 -24.91 1.88
N LYS A 97 6.45 -24.63 0.67
CA LYS A 97 6.40 -25.53 -0.49
C LYS A 97 4.98 -26.05 -0.80
N SER A 98 3.97 -25.20 -0.63
CA SER A 98 2.56 -25.62 -0.71
C SER A 98 1.99 -25.58 -2.12
N HIS A 99 2.08 -26.69 -2.85
CA HIS A 99 1.48 -26.87 -4.19
C HIS A 99 0.01 -26.46 -4.27
N ARG A 100 -0.79 -26.86 -3.28
CA ARG A 100 -2.24 -26.58 -3.22
C ARG A 100 -2.54 -25.09 -3.05
N ARG A 101 -1.72 -24.36 -2.28
CA ARG A 101 -1.88 -22.91 -2.12
C ARG A 101 -1.41 -22.19 -3.37
N MET A 102 -0.27 -22.58 -3.94
CA MET A 102 0.27 -22.01 -5.18
C MET A 102 -0.76 -22.11 -6.32
N ALA A 103 -1.39 -23.28 -6.49
CA ALA A 103 -2.44 -23.45 -7.48
C ALA A 103 -3.66 -22.54 -7.24
N ARG A 104 -4.04 -22.25 -5.99
CA ARG A 104 -5.18 -21.36 -5.74
C ARG A 104 -4.81 -19.88 -5.75
N TYR A 105 -3.53 -19.56 -5.72
CA TYR A 105 -2.99 -18.22 -5.66
C TYR A 105 -2.98 -17.53 -7.02
N TRP A 106 -2.60 -18.27 -8.06
CA TRP A 106 -2.60 -17.81 -9.44
C TRP A 106 -3.99 -17.82 -10.05
N LEU A 107 -4.27 -16.89 -10.96
CA LEU A 107 -5.50 -16.88 -11.74
C LEU A 107 -5.59 -18.15 -12.61
N LYS A 108 -6.81 -18.63 -12.85
CA LYS A 108 -7.08 -19.76 -13.74
C LYS A 108 -7.37 -19.24 -15.15
N SER A 109 -6.35 -18.77 -15.85
CA SER A 109 -6.47 -18.24 -17.20
C SER A 109 -5.22 -18.54 -18.04
N GLU A 110 -5.35 -18.47 -19.36
CA GLU A 110 -4.26 -18.67 -20.31
C GLU A 110 -3.31 -17.49 -20.41
N HIS A 111 -3.72 -16.30 -19.96
CA HIS A 111 -2.87 -15.10 -20.00
C HIS A 111 -1.90 -14.99 -18.83
N VAL A 112 -1.89 -15.94 -17.89
CA VAL A 112 -0.94 -15.90 -16.78
C VAL A 112 0.49 -16.15 -17.26
N THR A 113 1.44 -15.47 -16.65
CA THR A 113 2.86 -15.53 -17.05
C THR A 113 3.80 -15.60 -15.86
N PHE A 114 4.82 -16.43 -15.99
CA PHE A 114 5.88 -16.58 -15.00
C PHE A 114 7.21 -16.46 -15.73
N HIS A 115 8.02 -15.48 -15.35
CA HIS A 115 9.33 -15.22 -15.93
C HIS A 115 10.40 -15.28 -14.84
N GLU A 116 11.30 -16.23 -14.99
CA GLU A 116 12.49 -16.37 -14.16
C GLU A 116 13.68 -16.76 -15.05
N SER A 117 14.91 -16.40 -14.64
CA SER A 117 16.14 -16.89 -15.28
C SER A 117 16.19 -16.76 -16.81
N GLY A 118 15.56 -15.71 -17.36
CA GLY A 118 15.49 -15.46 -18.80
C GLY A 118 14.48 -16.32 -19.57
N GLN A 119 13.68 -17.16 -18.89
CA GLN A 119 12.68 -18.03 -19.49
C GLN A 119 11.26 -17.58 -19.17
N LEU A 120 10.43 -17.43 -20.20
CA LEU A 120 9.02 -17.08 -20.07
C LEU A 120 8.14 -18.33 -20.18
N TYR A 121 7.32 -18.55 -19.16
CA TYR A 121 6.25 -19.54 -19.14
C TYR A 121 4.92 -18.80 -19.26
N THR A 122 4.08 -19.22 -20.20
CA THR A 122 2.77 -18.60 -20.47
C THR A 122 1.69 -19.66 -20.46
N GLY A 123 0.53 -19.32 -19.93
CA GLY A 123 -0.58 -20.25 -19.79
C GLY A 123 -0.53 -20.98 -18.46
N ARG A 124 -1.72 -21.35 -17.99
CA ARG A 124 -1.90 -21.87 -16.64
C ARG A 124 -1.12 -23.16 -16.40
N THR A 125 -1.14 -24.05 -17.38
CA THR A 125 -0.48 -25.36 -17.30
C THR A 125 1.03 -25.21 -17.18
N ALA A 126 1.66 -24.47 -18.09
CA ALA A 126 3.11 -24.28 -18.09
C ALA A 126 3.62 -23.58 -16.82
N VAL A 127 2.89 -22.56 -16.34
CA VAL A 127 3.22 -21.87 -15.08
C VAL A 127 3.14 -22.82 -13.88
N MET A 128 2.08 -23.64 -13.79
CA MET A 128 1.92 -24.59 -12.69
C MET A 128 2.96 -25.71 -12.71
N GLU A 129 3.28 -26.25 -13.89
CA GLU A 129 4.31 -27.27 -14.05
C GLU A 129 5.68 -26.75 -13.61
N ARG A 130 6.03 -25.52 -14.03
CA ARG A 130 7.29 -24.91 -13.62
C ARG A 130 7.34 -24.65 -12.12
N LEU A 131 6.29 -24.06 -11.54
CA LEU A 131 6.23 -23.81 -10.11
C LEU A 131 6.28 -25.10 -9.30
N LYS A 132 5.66 -26.19 -9.76
CA LYS A 132 5.75 -27.49 -9.12
C LYS A 132 7.22 -27.94 -9.01
N TYR A 133 7.95 -27.92 -10.12
CA TYR A 133 9.37 -28.24 -10.14
C TYR A 133 10.19 -27.39 -9.16
N LEU A 134 9.93 -26.07 -9.11
CA LEU A 134 10.62 -25.16 -8.20
C LEU A 134 10.33 -25.47 -6.73
N LEU A 135 9.07 -25.70 -6.36
CA LEU A 135 8.71 -26.02 -4.97
C LEU A 135 9.32 -27.35 -4.50
N ASP A 136 9.42 -28.33 -5.39
CA ASP A 136 10.03 -29.63 -5.10
C ASP A 136 11.57 -29.56 -5.03
N SER A 137 12.20 -28.55 -5.64
CA SER A 137 13.66 -28.39 -5.64
C SER A 137 14.24 -28.04 -4.26
N GLU A 138 15.35 -28.69 -3.90
CA GLU A 138 16.13 -28.38 -2.69
C GLU A 138 17.04 -27.16 -2.85
N GLU A 139 17.32 -26.75 -4.08
CA GLU A 139 18.20 -25.62 -4.41
C GLU A 139 17.58 -24.27 -4.03
N ILE A 140 16.26 -24.25 -3.89
CA ILE A 140 15.50 -23.03 -3.65
C ILE A 140 15.31 -22.86 -2.13
N LYS A 141 16.24 -22.11 -1.53
CA LYS A 141 16.11 -21.56 -0.18
C LYS A 141 15.87 -20.06 -0.29
N PHE A 142 14.62 -19.65 -0.19
CA PHE A 142 14.23 -18.25 -0.18
C PHE A 142 14.33 -17.70 1.25
N ASP A 143 15.52 -17.35 1.71
CA ASP A 143 15.57 -16.37 2.80
C ASP A 143 15.28 -15.01 2.15
N CYS A 144 13.99 -14.72 1.98
CA CYS A 144 13.53 -13.56 1.24
C CYS A 144 13.58 -12.31 2.13
N ASP A 145 14.77 -11.73 2.24
CA ASP A 145 14.90 -10.36 2.74
C ASP A 145 14.29 -9.42 1.69
N ILE A 146 13.01 -9.09 1.84
CA ILE A 146 12.26 -8.23 0.92
C ILE A 146 12.41 -6.78 1.35
N PHE A 147 12.77 -5.91 0.41
CA PHE A 147 12.90 -4.47 0.65
C PHE A 147 12.48 -3.64 -0.57
N ASP A 148 12.36 -2.33 -0.36
CA ASP A 148 11.92 -1.34 -1.37
C ASP A 148 10.63 -1.78 -2.10
N VAL A 149 9.62 -2.13 -1.30
CA VAL A 149 8.31 -2.55 -1.80
C VAL A 149 7.54 -1.31 -2.27
N GLN A 150 7.22 -1.27 -3.55
CA GLN A 150 6.41 -0.24 -4.17
C GLN A 150 5.14 -0.88 -4.73
N VAL A 151 4.00 -0.26 -4.45
CA VAL A 151 2.68 -0.77 -4.83
C VAL A 151 1.94 0.31 -5.60
N ARG A 152 1.29 -0.10 -6.69
CA ARG A 152 0.27 0.71 -7.37
C ARG A 152 -0.99 -0.12 -7.49
N VAL A 153 -2.10 0.49 -7.09
CA VAL A 153 -3.41 -0.16 -7.10
C VAL A 153 -4.37 0.65 -7.93
N GLU A 154 -4.98 -0.02 -8.88
CA GLU A 154 -6.13 0.42 -9.65
C GLU A 154 -7.36 -0.43 -9.27
N PRO A 155 -8.58 -0.06 -9.68
CA PRO A 155 -9.80 -0.74 -9.23
C PRO A 155 -9.81 -2.26 -9.42
N ASN A 156 -9.21 -2.76 -10.50
CA ASN A 156 -9.26 -4.18 -10.89
C ASN A 156 -7.89 -4.84 -11.02
N TRP A 157 -6.79 -4.10 -10.84
CA TRP A 157 -5.45 -4.65 -10.93
C TRP A 157 -4.50 -3.92 -9.98
N ALA A 158 -3.44 -4.61 -9.57
CA ALA A 158 -2.37 -4.01 -8.80
C ALA A 158 -1.03 -4.51 -9.33
N TRP A 159 0.00 -3.68 -9.33
CA TRP A 159 1.36 -4.17 -9.50
C TRP A 159 2.19 -3.83 -8.28
N ILE A 160 3.08 -4.74 -7.95
CA ILE A 160 3.99 -4.62 -6.82
C ILE A 160 5.40 -4.90 -7.32
N THR A 161 6.31 -3.97 -7.09
CA THR A 161 7.74 -4.17 -7.33
C THR A 161 8.47 -4.21 -6.01
N MET A 162 9.49 -5.04 -5.92
CA MET A 162 10.32 -5.18 -4.72
C MET A 162 11.69 -5.75 -5.09
N PHE A 163 12.60 -5.70 -4.14
CA PHE A 163 13.89 -6.37 -4.22
C PHE A 163 14.00 -7.47 -3.18
N THR A 164 14.79 -8.49 -3.49
CA THR A 164 15.15 -9.53 -2.53
C THR A 164 16.58 -10.03 -2.77
N TYR A 165 17.28 -10.39 -1.70
CA TYR A 165 18.56 -11.08 -1.80
C TYR A 165 18.35 -12.59 -1.74
N PRO A 166 18.90 -13.38 -2.68
CA PRO A 166 18.95 -14.82 -2.52
C PRO A 166 19.93 -15.21 -1.40
N TRP A 167 19.67 -16.34 -0.73
CA TRP A 167 20.48 -16.84 0.39
C TRP A 167 21.96 -17.08 0.00
N VAL A 168 22.24 -17.42 -1.26
CA VAL A 168 23.61 -17.50 -1.80
C VAL A 168 23.81 -16.34 -2.77
N LEU A 169 24.59 -15.34 -2.34
CA LEU A 169 25.17 -14.35 -3.24
C LEU A 169 26.51 -14.90 -3.74
N SER A 170 26.64 -15.06 -5.06
CA SER A 170 27.98 -15.12 -5.66
C SER A 170 28.57 -13.71 -5.63
N GLU A 171 29.89 -13.58 -5.46
CA GLU A 171 30.57 -12.28 -5.47
C GLU A 171 30.21 -11.50 -6.75
N GLY A 172 29.76 -10.24 -6.59
CA GLY A 172 29.36 -9.37 -7.69
C GLY A 172 27.88 -9.45 -8.10
N GLU A 173 27.08 -10.34 -7.51
CA GLU A 173 25.64 -10.39 -7.79
C GLU A 173 24.86 -9.35 -6.97
N GLY A 174 23.97 -8.62 -7.64
CA GLY A 174 23.05 -7.67 -7.01
C GLY A 174 21.74 -8.33 -6.56
N PRO A 175 20.85 -7.57 -5.89
CA PRO A 175 19.55 -8.09 -5.51
C PRO A 175 18.71 -8.50 -6.72
N MET A 176 17.81 -9.45 -6.52
CA MET A 176 16.79 -9.80 -7.49
C MET A 176 15.67 -8.77 -7.44
N ARG A 177 15.30 -8.22 -8.60
CA ARG A 177 14.12 -7.39 -8.74
C ARG A 177 12.92 -8.25 -9.11
N ILE A 178 11.84 -8.11 -8.36
CA ILE A 178 10.58 -8.81 -8.58
C ILE A 178 9.51 -7.82 -9.02
N THR A 179 8.67 -8.23 -9.96
CA THR A 179 7.43 -7.54 -10.34
C THR A 179 6.29 -8.54 -10.34
N ASN A 180 5.32 -8.32 -9.45
CA ASN A 180 4.10 -9.10 -9.36
C ASN A 180 2.92 -8.26 -9.84
N VAL A 181 2.07 -8.81 -10.70
CA VAL A 181 0.82 -8.18 -11.13
C VAL A 181 -0.35 -9.04 -10.70
N PHE A 182 -1.32 -8.39 -10.07
CA PHE A 182 -2.52 -9.00 -9.54
C PHE A 182 -3.75 -8.48 -10.28
N GLU A 183 -4.74 -9.35 -10.44
CA GLU A 183 -6.08 -8.99 -10.89
C GLU A 183 -7.11 -9.28 -9.81
N LEU A 184 -8.10 -8.41 -9.65
CA LEU A 184 -9.20 -8.58 -8.72
C LEU A 184 -10.35 -9.33 -9.41
N HIS A 185 -10.67 -10.53 -8.93
CA HIS A 185 -11.79 -11.33 -9.41
C HIS A 185 -12.63 -11.80 -8.23
N ASN A 186 -13.95 -11.58 -8.27
CA ASN A 186 -14.87 -12.01 -7.20
C ASN A 186 -14.38 -11.60 -5.80
N ASN A 187 -13.94 -10.34 -5.67
CA ASN A 187 -13.42 -9.75 -4.42
C ASN A 187 -12.16 -10.45 -3.87
N ARG A 188 -11.37 -11.10 -4.74
CA ARG A 188 -10.10 -11.74 -4.41
C ARG A 188 -9.02 -11.40 -5.42
N TRP A 189 -7.84 -11.05 -4.94
CA TRP A 189 -6.66 -10.83 -5.78
C TRP A 189 -6.03 -12.16 -6.21
N PHE A 190 -5.69 -12.26 -7.49
CA PHE A 190 -4.99 -13.40 -8.08
C PHE A 190 -3.73 -12.93 -8.79
N LEU A 191 -2.64 -13.66 -8.63
CA LEU A 191 -1.41 -13.39 -9.38
C LEU A 191 -1.60 -13.79 -10.85
N VAL A 192 -1.26 -12.87 -11.75
CA VAL A 192 -1.34 -13.09 -13.20
C VAL A 192 0.02 -12.94 -13.88
N HIS A 193 0.94 -12.20 -13.28
CA HIS A 193 2.30 -12.04 -13.79
C HIS A 193 3.28 -12.06 -12.62
N HIS A 194 4.31 -12.89 -12.72
CA HIS A 194 5.49 -12.80 -11.87
C HIS A 194 6.71 -12.71 -12.77
N ARG A 195 7.54 -11.71 -12.53
CA ARG A 195 8.86 -11.60 -13.17
C ARG A 195 9.90 -11.38 -12.11
N CYS A 196 10.94 -12.21 -12.13
CA CYS A 196 12.14 -12.02 -11.32
C CYS A 196 13.38 -12.00 -12.21
N TRP A 197 14.31 -11.09 -11.93
CA TRP A 197 15.59 -11.01 -12.64
C TRP A 197 16.67 -10.42 -11.73
N ARG A 198 17.92 -10.85 -11.93
CA ARG A 198 19.06 -10.34 -11.16
C ARG A 198 19.48 -8.98 -11.67
N THR A 199 19.70 -8.04 -10.75
CA THR A 199 20.38 -6.79 -11.07
C THR A 199 21.90 -7.03 -11.06
N CYS A 200 22.62 -6.47 -12.03
CA CYS A 200 24.08 -6.42 -11.95
C CYS A 200 24.46 -5.30 -10.97
N GLN A 201 25.37 -5.56 -10.04
CA GLN A 201 26.02 -4.46 -9.34
C GLN A 201 26.85 -3.70 -10.37
N SER A 202 26.61 -2.41 -10.55
CA SER A 202 27.55 -1.58 -11.29
C SER A 202 28.86 -1.61 -10.52
N THR A 203 29.88 -2.27 -11.05
CA THR A 203 31.25 -2.05 -10.59
C THR A 203 31.55 -0.58 -10.88
N GLY A 204 31.38 0.27 -9.87
CA GLY A 204 31.83 1.66 -9.93
C GLY A 204 33.33 1.65 -10.18
N GLY A 205 33.74 2.16 -11.32
CA GLY A 205 35.13 2.53 -11.59
C GLY A 205 35.51 3.81 -10.88
#